data_AF-A0A537VZ93-F1
#
_entry.id   AF-A0A537VZ93-F1
#
_cell.length_a   1.000
_cell.length_b   1.000
_cell.length_c   1.000
_cell.angle_alpha   90.00
_cell.angle_beta   90.00
_cell.angle_gamma   90.00
#
_symmetry.space_group_name_H-M   'P 1'
#
loop_
_entity.id
_entity.type
_entity.pdbx_description
1 polymer ?
#
loop_
_entity_poly.entity_id
_entity_poly.type
_entity_poly.pdbx_seq_one_letter_code
_entity_poly.pdbx_strand_id
1 'polypeptide(L)'
;EDWWPHSLYVNTQKGPTADPDVRWAISYYLDRDQIVDFAWNGAASTAGLVVPNAPYGTQMFYDNVQDLLQQYNTLEYNPAKGDQILSSKGFTKGSDGMWVAPDGTPMNFDIISFFDFTSVGPVVVQQLKQAGLNANYSEPPNFGDRLNAGDFQMMLFG
;
A
#
# COMPACT_ATOMS: atom_id res chain seq x y z
N GLU A 1 10.23 1.19 20.28
CA GLU A 1 9.43 1.30 19.07
C GLU A 1 8.71 2.65 19.11
N ASP A 2 8.56 3.28 17.95
CA ASP A 2 7.89 4.57 17.78
C ASP A 2 6.38 4.35 17.55
N TRP A 3 5.55 5.29 18.00
CA TRP A 3 4.09 5.26 17.86
C TRP A 3 3.60 5.70 16.47
N TRP A 4 4.45 6.42 15.72
CA TRP A 4 4.08 7.10 14.48
C TRP A 4 3.76 6.11 13.34
N PRO A 5 2.49 6.04 12.86
CA PRO A 5 2.04 4.98 11.95
C PRO A 5 2.28 5.32 10.47
N HIS A 6 3.27 4.66 9.87
CA HIS A 6 3.54 4.73 8.43
C HIS A 6 2.50 3.99 7.58
N SER A 7 2.08 4.60 6.46
CA SER A 7 1.11 4.02 5.52
C SER A 7 1.41 4.35 4.04
N LEU A 8 0.97 3.46 3.15
CA LEU A 8 0.84 3.76 1.72
C LEU A 8 -0.57 4.29 1.44
N TYR A 9 -0.68 5.60 1.25
CA TYR A 9 -1.89 6.27 0.81
C TYR A 9 -2.05 6.12 -0.70
N VAL A 10 -3.30 6.01 -1.15
CA VAL A 10 -3.67 5.97 -2.57
C VAL A 10 -4.75 6.99 -2.86
N ASN A 11 -4.80 7.51 -4.09
CA ASN A 11 -5.88 8.40 -4.50
C ASN A 11 -7.18 7.63 -4.67
N THR A 12 -8.15 7.87 -3.80
CA THR A 12 -9.43 7.13 -3.80
C THR A 12 -10.48 7.75 -4.72
N GLN A 13 -10.17 8.83 -5.43
CA GLN A 13 -11.11 9.55 -6.29
C GLN A 13 -10.80 9.39 -7.79
N LYS A 14 -9.59 8.97 -8.13
CA LYS A 14 -9.10 8.94 -9.52
C LYS A 14 -8.41 7.62 -9.84
N GLY A 15 -8.50 7.23 -11.10
CA GLY A 15 -7.82 6.05 -11.63
C GLY A 15 -8.32 4.73 -11.01
N PRO A 16 -7.54 3.64 -11.17
CA PRO A 16 -7.94 2.31 -10.72
C PRO A 16 -8.18 2.21 -9.19
N THR A 17 -7.48 3.01 -8.40
CA THR A 17 -7.56 3.01 -6.93
C THR A 17 -8.84 3.66 -6.37
N ALA A 18 -9.67 4.25 -7.24
CA ALA A 18 -11.03 4.65 -6.88
C ALA A 18 -11.91 3.43 -6.51
N ASP A 19 -11.68 2.27 -7.12
CA ASP A 19 -12.34 1.02 -6.75
C ASP A 19 -11.75 0.47 -5.43
N PRO A 20 -12.57 0.23 -4.38
CA PRO A 20 -12.11 -0.35 -3.12
C PRO A 20 -11.46 -1.73 -3.26
N ASP A 21 -11.91 -2.55 -4.20
CA ASP A 21 -11.38 -3.90 -4.37
C ASP A 21 -9.98 -3.86 -4.98
N VAL A 22 -9.69 -2.89 -5.86
CA VAL A 22 -8.33 -2.65 -6.36
C VAL A 22 -7.38 -2.25 -5.22
N ARG A 23 -7.86 -1.50 -4.22
CA ARG A 23 -7.05 -1.17 -3.03
C ARG A 23 -6.74 -2.40 -2.18
N TRP A 24 -7.70 -3.32 -2.04
CA TRP A 24 -7.45 -4.62 -1.41
C TRP A 24 -6.42 -5.43 -2.18
N ALA A 25 -6.53 -5.49 -3.52
CA ALA A 25 -5.54 -6.17 -4.35
C ALA A 25 -4.13 -5.61 -4.13
N ILE A 26 -3.98 -4.28 -4.14
CA ILE A 26 -2.71 -3.61 -3.85
C ILE A 26 -2.18 -4.00 -2.47
N SER A 27 -3.05 -4.00 -1.44
CA SER A 27 -2.65 -4.38 -0.09
C SER A 27 -2.13 -5.82 0.01
N TYR A 28 -2.76 -6.75 -0.73
CA TYR A 28 -2.36 -8.15 -0.79
C TYR A 28 -1.01 -8.39 -1.48
N TYR A 29 -0.53 -7.43 -2.29
CA TYR A 29 0.79 -7.49 -2.91
C TYR A 29 1.93 -7.01 -2.01
N LEU A 30 1.61 -6.44 -0.84
CA LEU A 30 2.61 -5.88 0.06
C LEU A 30 2.94 -6.84 1.20
N ASP A 31 4.15 -7.39 1.16
CA ASP A 31 4.76 -8.13 2.25
C ASP A 31 5.36 -7.12 3.23
N ARG A 32 4.58 -6.82 4.28
CA ARG A 32 4.93 -5.81 5.28
C ARG A 32 6.03 -6.27 6.21
N ASP A 33 6.13 -7.57 6.49
CA ASP A 33 7.20 -8.12 7.30
C ASP A 33 8.53 -7.99 6.55
N GLN A 34 8.54 -8.28 5.25
CA GLN A 34 9.69 -8.03 4.39
C GLN A 34 10.07 -6.53 4.34
N ILE A 35 9.10 -5.62 4.28
CA ILE A 35 9.37 -4.17 4.34
C ILE A 35 10.03 -3.80 5.68
N VAL A 36 9.52 -4.31 6.80
CA VAL A 36 10.10 -4.10 8.13
C VAL A 36 11.54 -4.62 8.20
N ASP A 37 11.79 -5.83 7.71
CA ASP A 37 13.11 -6.44 7.76
C ASP A 37 14.13 -5.67 6.93
N PHE A 38 13.80 -5.31 5.69
CA PHE A 38 14.76 -4.70 4.77
C PHE A 38 14.85 -3.17 4.88
N ALA A 39 13.73 -2.48 5.05
CA ALA A 39 13.72 -1.02 5.05
C ALA A 39 13.94 -0.43 6.45
N TRP A 40 13.49 -1.14 7.49
CA TRP A 40 13.58 -0.72 8.89
C TRP A 40 14.58 -1.53 9.72
N ASN A 41 15.27 -2.52 9.13
CA ASN A 41 16.19 -3.43 9.85
C ASN A 41 15.54 -4.10 11.07
N GLY A 42 14.23 -4.41 10.99
CA GLY A 42 13.47 -4.99 12.10
C GLY A 42 13.11 -4.01 13.22
N ALA A 43 13.34 -2.70 13.06
CA ALA A 43 13.09 -1.69 14.10
C ALA A 43 11.63 -1.19 14.15
N ALA A 44 10.75 -1.73 13.31
CA ALA A 44 9.35 -1.38 13.21
C ALA A 44 8.46 -2.61 13.42
N SER A 45 7.18 -2.38 13.69
CA SER A 45 6.16 -3.43 13.81
C SER A 45 5.02 -3.16 12.81
N THR A 46 4.36 -4.22 12.34
CA THR A 46 3.16 -4.07 11.51
C THR A 46 1.93 -3.76 12.37
N ALA A 47 0.99 -3.00 11.81
CA ALA A 47 -0.25 -2.61 12.49
C ALA A 47 -1.47 -2.96 11.61
N GLY A 48 -2.41 -3.71 12.17
CA GLY A 48 -3.64 -4.11 11.46
C GLY A 48 -4.69 -2.98 11.38
N LEU A 49 -4.50 -1.91 12.14
CA LEU A 49 -5.33 -0.71 12.12
C LEU A 49 -4.48 0.52 11.80
N VAL A 50 -5.12 1.66 11.58
CA VAL A 50 -4.46 2.97 11.40
C VAL A 50 -3.73 3.48 12.65
N VAL A 51 -3.83 2.74 13.75
CA VAL A 51 -3.11 2.97 15.00
C VAL A 51 -2.29 1.73 15.33
N PRO A 52 -1.07 1.87 15.88
CA PRO A 52 -0.26 0.72 16.27
C PRO A 52 -0.94 -0.03 17.42
N ASN A 53 -0.55 -1.28 17.64
CA ASN A 53 -1.08 -2.10 18.73
C ASN A 53 -0.36 -1.80 20.07
N ALA A 54 -0.48 -2.63 21.10
CA ALA A 54 0.27 -2.51 22.36
C ALA A 54 1.78 -2.21 22.14
N PRO A 55 2.44 -1.44 23.04
CA PRO A 55 2.00 -1.02 24.37
C PRO A 55 1.33 0.38 24.45
N TYR A 56 0.90 0.93 23.33
CA TYR A 56 0.63 2.37 23.25
C TYR A 56 -0.81 2.82 23.61
N GLY A 57 -1.54 2.04 24.41
CA GLY A 57 -2.88 2.44 24.89
C GLY A 57 -4.02 2.36 23.85
N THR A 58 -3.79 1.72 22.71
CA THR A 58 -4.77 1.52 21.60
C THR A 58 -5.50 0.20 21.64
N GLN A 59 -5.23 -0.64 22.64
CA GLN A 59 -5.76 -1.99 22.73
C GLN A 59 -7.29 -2.03 22.60
N MET A 60 -7.98 -1.04 23.17
CA MET A 60 -9.45 -0.91 23.06
C MET A 60 -9.95 -0.85 21.61
N PHE A 61 -9.18 -0.32 20.66
CA PHE A 61 -9.59 -0.29 19.25
C PHE A 61 -9.51 -1.68 18.63
N TYR A 62 -8.46 -2.44 18.95
CA TYR A 62 -8.27 -3.81 18.49
C TYR A 62 -9.30 -4.77 19.10
N ASP A 63 -9.56 -4.66 20.40
CA ASP A 63 -10.50 -5.53 21.11
C ASP A 63 -11.94 -5.40 20.55
N ASN A 64 -12.34 -4.19 20.14
CA ASN A 64 -13.68 -3.92 19.62
C ASN A 64 -13.90 -4.34 18.16
N VAL A 65 -12.85 -4.72 17.43
CA VAL A 65 -12.94 -5.09 15.99
C VAL A 65 -12.25 -6.43 15.70
N GLN A 66 -12.03 -7.25 16.73
CA GLN A 66 -11.29 -8.50 16.59
C GLN A 66 -11.95 -9.47 15.59
N ASP A 67 -13.27 -9.57 15.62
CA ASP A 67 -14.07 -10.35 14.68
C ASP A 67 -13.94 -9.82 13.24
N LEU A 68 -13.95 -8.50 13.08
CA LEU A 68 -13.72 -7.85 11.79
C LEU A 68 -12.30 -8.08 11.28
N LEU A 69 -11.27 -8.05 12.13
CA LEU A 69 -9.88 -8.33 11.71
C LEU A 69 -9.66 -9.81 11.35
N GLN A 70 -10.42 -10.72 11.97
CA GLN A 70 -10.44 -12.13 11.56
C GLN A 70 -11.09 -12.32 10.20
N GLN A 71 -12.18 -11.59 9.93
CA GLN A 71 -12.87 -11.64 8.63
C GLN A 71 -12.10 -10.90 7.53
N TYR A 72 -11.51 -9.76 7.87
CA TYR A 72 -10.81 -8.84 6.98
C TYR A 72 -9.38 -8.62 7.49
N ASN A 73 -8.52 -9.62 7.25
CA ASN A 73 -7.12 -9.53 7.63
C ASN A 73 -6.40 -8.47 6.76
N THR A 74 -6.22 -7.28 7.32
CA THR A 74 -5.59 -6.11 6.67
C THR A 74 -4.08 -6.26 6.48
N LEU A 75 -3.45 -7.23 7.15
CA LEU A 75 -2.02 -7.54 7.06
C LEU A 75 -1.71 -8.75 6.17
N GLU A 76 -2.72 -9.44 5.65
CA GLU A 76 -2.51 -10.61 4.80
C GLU A 76 -1.70 -10.24 3.54
N TYR A 77 -0.52 -10.86 3.40
CA TYR A 77 0.24 -10.88 2.15
C TYR A 77 -0.20 -12.11 1.34
N ASN A 78 -0.88 -11.87 0.21
CA ASN A 78 -1.43 -12.93 -0.62
C ASN A 78 -1.57 -12.46 -2.08
N PRO A 79 -0.47 -12.43 -2.86
CA PRO A 79 -0.50 -11.96 -4.24
C PRO A 79 -1.52 -12.69 -5.13
N ALA A 80 -1.76 -13.98 -4.90
CA ALA A 80 -2.75 -14.74 -5.66
C ALA A 80 -4.18 -14.20 -5.46
N LYS A 81 -4.51 -13.76 -4.25
CA LYS A 81 -5.80 -13.13 -3.94
C LYS A 81 -5.92 -11.74 -4.58
N GLY A 82 -4.83 -10.97 -4.61
CA GLY A 82 -4.75 -9.73 -5.38
C GLY A 82 -5.01 -9.96 -6.88
N ASP A 83 -4.33 -10.96 -7.46
CA ASP A 83 -4.48 -11.33 -8.88
C ASP A 83 -5.92 -11.77 -9.20
N GLN A 84 -6.55 -12.52 -8.29
CA GLN A 84 -7.95 -12.93 -8.43
C GLN A 84 -8.90 -11.73 -8.42
N ILE A 85 -8.69 -10.77 -7.51
CA ILE A 85 -9.52 -9.57 -7.43
C ILE A 85 -9.40 -8.75 -8.72
N LEU A 86 -8.18 -8.45 -9.17
CA LEU A 86 -7.96 -7.70 -10.42
C LEU A 86 -8.58 -8.42 -11.62
N SER A 87 -8.39 -9.74 -11.73
CA SER A 87 -8.99 -10.54 -12.80
C SER A 87 -10.52 -10.49 -12.78
N SER A 88 -11.15 -10.58 -11.60
CA SER A 88 -12.62 -10.49 -11.46
C SER A 88 -13.20 -9.14 -11.88
N LYS A 89 -12.37 -8.09 -11.85
CA LYS A 89 -12.69 -6.74 -12.28
C LYS A 89 -12.40 -6.51 -13.78
N GLY A 90 -11.94 -7.55 -14.49
CA GLY A 90 -11.64 -7.51 -15.92
C GLY A 90 -10.25 -6.97 -16.26
N PHE A 91 -9.37 -6.81 -15.27
CA PHE A 91 -7.97 -6.47 -15.56
C PHE A 91 -7.29 -7.65 -16.23
N THR A 92 -6.34 -7.36 -17.11
CA THR A 92 -5.54 -8.38 -17.80
C THR A 92 -4.06 -8.03 -17.73
N LYS A 93 -3.17 -9.03 -17.67
CA LYS A 93 -1.73 -8.79 -17.79
C LYS A 93 -1.36 -8.63 -19.26
N GLY A 94 -0.66 -7.55 -19.59
CA GLY A 94 -0.04 -7.32 -20.88
C GLY A 94 1.11 -8.29 -21.14
N SER A 95 1.70 -8.22 -22.33
CA SER A 95 2.87 -9.04 -22.71
C SER A 95 4.13 -8.72 -21.88
N ASP A 96 4.16 -7.55 -21.25
CA ASP A 96 5.19 -7.10 -20.31
C ASP A 96 4.96 -7.59 -18.86
N GLY A 97 3.88 -8.35 -18.62
CA GLY A 97 3.49 -8.84 -17.31
C GLY A 97 2.79 -7.81 -16.43
N MET A 98 2.50 -6.60 -16.95
CA MET A 98 1.85 -5.53 -16.20
C MET A 98 0.34 -5.57 -16.35
N TRP A 99 -0.39 -5.29 -15.27
CA TRP A 99 -1.84 -5.21 -15.26
C TRP A 99 -2.35 -3.99 -16.05
N VAL A 100 -3.38 -4.22 -16.84
CA VAL A 100 -4.10 -3.21 -17.61
C VAL A 100 -5.58 -3.31 -17.26
N ALA A 101 -6.19 -2.18 -16.93
CA ALA A 101 -7.60 -2.05 -16.62
C ALA A 101 -8.48 -2.33 -17.86
N PRO A 102 -9.78 -2.66 -17.68
CA PRO A 102 -10.69 -2.92 -18.80
C PRO A 102 -10.82 -1.77 -19.80
N ASP A 103 -10.60 -0.53 -19.36
CA ASP A 103 -10.62 0.67 -20.20
C ASP A 103 -9.31 0.92 -20.96
N GLY A 104 -8.33 0.01 -20.83
CA GLY A 104 -7.01 0.10 -21.44
C GLY A 104 -5.99 0.87 -20.61
N THR A 105 -6.35 1.39 -19.43
CA THR A 105 -5.42 2.12 -18.56
C THR A 105 -4.41 1.16 -17.92
N PRO A 106 -3.09 1.34 -18.14
CA PRO A 106 -2.08 0.53 -17.44
C PRO A 106 -2.04 0.88 -15.95
N MET A 107 -1.79 -0.12 -15.10
CA MET A 107 -1.58 0.06 -13.66
C MET A 107 -0.20 0.67 -13.40
N ASN A 108 -0.09 1.98 -13.61
CA ASN A 108 1.14 2.76 -13.41
C ASN A 108 0.99 3.75 -12.26
N PHE A 109 1.87 3.67 -11.27
CA PHE A 109 1.81 4.45 -10.04
C PHE A 109 3.13 5.15 -9.70
N ASP A 110 3.09 6.47 -9.65
CA ASP A 110 4.14 7.26 -9.03
C ASP A 110 3.83 7.40 -7.53
N ILE A 111 4.74 6.84 -6.72
CA ILE A 111 4.74 6.92 -5.26
C ILE A 111 5.60 8.12 -4.88
N ILE A 112 5.02 9.07 -4.13
CA ILE A 112 5.76 10.22 -3.62
C ILE A 112 5.93 10.14 -2.11
N SER A 113 7.03 10.67 -1.60
CA SER A 113 7.26 10.81 -0.16
C SER A 113 8.25 11.93 0.16
N PHE A 114 8.86 11.86 1.34
CA PHE A 114 9.92 12.71 1.85
C PHE A 114 11.02 11.85 2.47
N PHE A 115 12.10 12.48 2.96
CA PHE A 115 13.37 11.85 3.32
C PHE A 115 13.30 10.69 4.33
N ASP A 116 12.20 10.54 5.09
CA ASP A 116 12.04 9.44 6.04
C ASP A 116 11.74 8.08 5.37
N PHE A 117 11.33 8.07 4.09
CA PHE A 117 10.92 6.86 3.38
C PHE A 117 11.91 6.38 2.33
N THR A 118 13.12 6.94 2.28
CA THR A 118 14.12 6.64 1.25
C THR A 118 14.49 5.14 1.17
N SER A 119 14.49 4.42 2.30
CA SER A 119 14.73 2.97 2.33
C SER A 119 13.47 2.14 2.03
N VAL A 120 12.28 2.67 2.32
CA VAL A 120 10.98 1.99 2.19
C VAL A 120 10.47 2.02 0.76
N GLY A 121 10.52 3.19 0.12
CA GLY A 121 10.00 3.42 -1.22
C GLY A 121 10.46 2.38 -2.26
N PRO A 122 11.77 2.11 -2.38
CA PRO A 122 12.28 1.11 -3.33
C PRO A 122 11.78 -0.32 -3.08
N VAL A 123 11.60 -0.74 -1.82
CA VAL A 123 11.08 -2.07 -1.48
C VAL A 123 9.62 -2.20 -1.90
N VAL A 124 8.81 -1.18 -1.61
CA VAL A 124 7.40 -1.12 -2.04
C VAL A 124 7.29 -1.13 -3.56
N VAL A 125 8.08 -0.32 -4.27
CA VAL A 125 8.13 -0.32 -5.74
C VAL A 125 8.43 -1.71 -6.29
N GLN A 126 9.39 -2.41 -5.69
CA GLN A 126 9.80 -3.72 -6.16
C GLN A 126 8.71 -4.78 -5.96
N GLN A 127 8.04 -4.79 -4.80
CA GLN A 127 6.91 -5.70 -4.55
C GLN A 127 5.75 -5.44 -5.53
N LEU A 128 5.41 -4.17 -5.76
CA LEU A 128 4.36 -3.80 -6.72
C LEU A 128 4.72 -4.22 -8.15
N LYS A 129 5.98 -4.00 -8.59
CA LYS A 129 6.45 -4.45 -9.91
C LYS A 129 6.37 -5.97 -10.08
N GLN A 130 6.74 -6.73 -9.05
CA GLN A 130 6.63 -8.20 -9.07
C GLN A 130 5.17 -8.67 -9.20
N ALA A 131 4.24 -7.91 -8.63
CA ALA A 131 2.80 -8.16 -8.76
C ALA A 131 2.23 -7.73 -10.13
N GLY A 132 3.02 -7.08 -10.99
CA GLY A 132 2.57 -6.56 -12.29
C GLY A 132 1.99 -5.14 -12.21
N LEU A 133 2.30 -4.37 -11.17
CA LEU A 133 1.95 -2.95 -11.07
C LEU A 133 3.20 -2.15 -11.35
N ASN A 134 3.21 -1.38 -12.45
CA ASN A 134 4.36 -0.52 -12.72
C ASN A 134 4.38 0.61 -11.68
N ALA A 135 5.53 0.81 -11.04
CA ALA A 135 5.66 1.80 -9.98
C ALA A 135 7.00 2.54 -10.02
N ASN A 136 6.99 3.81 -9.64
CA ASN A 136 8.19 4.60 -9.42
C ASN A 136 8.11 5.28 -8.06
N TYR A 137 9.27 5.66 -7.52
CA TYR A 137 9.37 6.36 -6.26
C TYR A 137 10.16 7.67 -6.42
N SER A 138 9.69 8.73 -5.78
CA SER A 138 10.39 10.01 -5.74
C SER A 138 10.08 10.81 -4.48
N GLU A 139 10.95 11.75 -4.13
CA GLU A 139 10.81 12.62 -2.96
C GLU A 139 10.82 14.09 -3.42
N PRO A 140 9.68 14.58 -3.96
CA PRO A 140 9.64 15.92 -4.53
C PRO A 140 9.71 17.00 -3.43
N PRO A 141 10.39 18.14 -3.67
CA PRO A 141 10.54 19.21 -2.67
C PRO A 141 9.21 19.87 -2.30
N ASN A 142 8.18 19.78 -3.14
CA ASN A 142 6.82 20.27 -2.90
C ASN A 142 5.88 19.17 -2.38
N PHE A 143 6.40 18.12 -1.74
CA PHE A 143 5.61 17.02 -1.17
C PHE A 143 4.41 17.49 -0.34
N GLY A 144 4.63 18.45 0.57
CA GLY A 144 3.58 18.98 1.44
C GLY A 144 2.42 19.66 0.69
N ASP A 145 2.71 20.39 -0.39
CA ASP A 145 1.68 21.01 -1.22
C ASP A 145 0.85 19.94 -1.94
N ARG A 146 1.51 18.90 -2.46
CA ARG A 146 0.85 17.78 -3.15
C ARG A 146 -0.02 16.96 -2.20
N LEU A 147 0.44 16.72 -0.97
CA LEU A 147 -0.36 16.09 0.08
C LEU A 147 -1.64 16.89 0.36
N ASN A 148 -1.51 18.19 0.63
CA ASN A 148 -2.64 19.07 0.93
C ASN A 148 -3.64 19.17 -0.24
N ALA A 149 -3.15 19.13 -1.48
CA ALA A 149 -3.98 19.21 -2.68
C ALA A 149 -4.60 17.87 -3.11
N GLY A 150 -4.19 16.74 -2.50
CA GLY A 150 -4.54 15.40 -3.00
C GLY A 150 -3.95 15.09 -4.38
N ASP A 151 -2.86 15.77 -4.75
CA ASP A 151 -2.21 15.65 -6.06
C ASP A 151 -1.15 14.55 -6.07
N PHE A 152 -1.60 13.31 -5.90
CA PHE A 152 -0.77 12.11 -5.95
C PHE A 152 -1.58 10.93 -6.50
N GLN A 153 -0.89 9.91 -6.99
CA GLN A 153 -1.48 8.59 -7.24
C GLN A 153 -1.31 7.70 -6.01
N MET A 154 -0.09 7.63 -5.51
CA MET A 154 0.27 6.97 -4.26
C MET A 154 1.24 7.82 -3.46
N MET A 155 1.24 7.63 -2.14
CA MET A 155 2.08 8.39 -1.23
C MET A 155 2.48 7.56 -0.02
N LEU A 156 3.76 7.55 0.32
CA LEU A 156 4.21 7.06 1.62
C LEU A 156 4.24 8.24 2.58
N PHE A 157 3.52 8.14 3.69
CA PHE A 157 3.42 9.16 4.71
C PHE A 157 3.02 8.54 6.04
N GLY A 158 2.98 9.38 7.06
CA GLY A 158 2.58 9.06 8.41
C GLY A 158 3.78 8.81 9.25
#